data_AF-A0A851HGG9-F1
#
_entry.id   AF-A0A851HGG9-F1
#
_cell.length_a   1.000
_cell.length_b   1.000
_cell.length_c   1.000
_cell.angle_alpha   90.00
_cell.angle_beta   90.00
_cell.angle_gamma   90.00
#
_symmetry.space_group_name_H-M   'P 1'
#
loop_
_entity.id
_entity.type
_entity.pdbx_description
1 polymer ?
#
loop_
_entity_poly.entity_id
_entity_poly.type
_entity_poly.pdbx_seq_one_letter_code
_entity_poly.pdbx_strand_id
1 'polypeptide(L)'
;HNNMPNNNPPKNNTKTIIIIITTILMILAASIGGYFLIQHLTKKPTSTTTPTTSQKPKTPKTNKPQTTEEDASDEGNDTQDETDEEKEEQPTPPKNTGTKGKNPPKTPQPAPVDAKDDEMDNFLNKHFPSKPEQKTDVDPENPNIEIKETYNSDGSKNIIKWDKQNKKIIHQTTYRPNGSISTIREYHPQSGNHTKYTSYHPSGTLSEITTYNPQSGKPTKVTTYNSNGTISTIEDYDPETNNEIKKTEYHPDGSINSIDESDPQTGNRIKKTYYNPDGSIKSQR
;
A
#
# COMPACT_ATOMS: atom_id res chain seq x y z
N HIS A 1 -40.05 -40.08 24.26
CA HIS A 1 -39.64 -39.82 22.86
C HIS A 1 -39.16 -38.37 22.80
N ASN A 2 -37.86 -38.13 23.03
CA ASN A 2 -37.26 -36.80 22.97
C ASN A 2 -36.49 -36.67 21.65
N ASN A 3 -36.92 -35.74 20.79
CA ASN A 3 -36.22 -35.34 19.58
C ASN A 3 -35.00 -34.49 19.95
N MET A 4 -33.79 -34.95 19.65
CA MET A 4 -32.60 -34.10 19.65
C MET A 4 -32.40 -33.46 18.26
N PRO A 5 -31.97 -32.18 18.19
CA PRO A 5 -31.67 -31.52 16.94
C PRO A 5 -30.37 -32.05 16.34
N ASN A 6 -30.44 -32.40 15.06
CA ASN A 6 -29.34 -32.90 14.25
C ASN A 6 -28.41 -31.74 13.84
N ASN A 7 -27.31 -31.56 14.56
CA ASN A 7 -26.23 -30.65 14.20
C ASN A 7 -25.32 -31.29 13.14
N ASN A 8 -25.74 -31.24 11.88
CA ASN A 8 -24.82 -31.49 10.78
C ASN A 8 -23.97 -30.23 10.53
N PRO A 9 -22.63 -30.36 10.44
CA PRO A 9 -21.75 -29.23 10.16
C PRO A 9 -22.03 -28.65 8.76
N PRO A 10 -21.88 -27.33 8.57
CA PRO A 10 -22.14 -26.67 7.30
C PRO A 10 -21.19 -27.22 6.21
N LYS A 11 -21.76 -27.95 5.25
CA LYS A 11 -21.07 -28.42 4.04
C LYS A 11 -20.95 -27.28 3.03
N ASN A 12 -19.96 -26.40 3.16
CA ASN A 12 -19.74 -25.36 2.15
C ASN A 12 -18.47 -24.55 2.40
N ASN A 13 -17.40 -24.86 1.64
CA ASN A 13 -16.39 -23.89 1.19
C ASN A 13 -15.22 -24.47 0.37
N THR A 14 -15.14 -25.79 0.11
CA THR A 14 -14.04 -26.36 -0.70
C THR A 14 -13.94 -25.72 -2.09
N LYS A 15 -15.08 -25.42 -2.75
CA LYS A 15 -15.08 -24.74 -4.06
C LYS A 15 -14.61 -23.28 -3.98
N THR A 16 -14.97 -22.56 -2.92
CA THR A 16 -14.54 -21.17 -2.70
C THR A 16 -13.05 -21.09 -2.38
N ILE A 17 -12.54 -22.02 -1.59
CA ILE A 17 -11.10 -22.12 -1.25
C ILE A 17 -10.27 -22.45 -2.51
N ILE A 18 -10.76 -23.36 -3.37
CA ILE A 18 -10.09 -23.68 -4.64
C ILE A 18 -10.03 -22.46 -5.56
N ILE A 19 -11.11 -21.66 -5.66
CA ILE A 19 -11.13 -20.45 -6.49
C ILE A 19 -10.14 -19.38 -5.97
N ILE A 20 -10.02 -19.22 -4.64
CA ILE A 20 -9.06 -18.27 -4.06
C ILE A 20 -7.62 -18.74 -4.34
N ILE A 21 -7.32 -20.03 -4.19
CA ILE A 21 -5.99 -20.59 -4.45
C ILE A 21 -5.61 -20.48 -5.94
N THR A 22 -6.52 -20.77 -6.87
CA THR A 22 -6.24 -20.65 -8.31
C THR A 22 -6.04 -19.20 -8.73
N THR A 23 -6.77 -18.25 -8.13
CA THR A 23 -6.60 -16.82 -8.40
C THR A 23 -5.24 -16.32 -7.88
N ILE A 24 -4.81 -16.76 -6.69
CA ILE A 24 -3.48 -16.45 -6.14
C ILE A 24 -2.36 -17.03 -7.02
N LEU A 25 -2.51 -18.27 -7.50
CA LEU A 25 -1.55 -18.92 -8.42
C LEU A 25 -1.43 -18.19 -9.77
N MET A 26 -2.53 -17.71 -10.35
CA MET A 26 -2.48 -16.94 -11.60
C MET A 26 -1.81 -15.58 -11.42
N ILE A 27 -1.99 -14.93 -10.26
CA ILE A 27 -1.29 -13.68 -9.92
C ILE A 27 0.22 -13.91 -9.74
N LEU A 28 0.62 -15.02 -9.12
CA LEU A 28 2.03 -15.38 -8.97
C LEU A 28 2.70 -15.72 -10.31
N ALA A 29 2.00 -16.42 -11.22
CA ALA A 29 2.52 -16.74 -12.55
C ALA A 29 2.75 -15.49 -13.41
N ALA A 30 1.89 -14.47 -13.32
CA ALA A 30 2.07 -13.20 -14.02
C ALA A 30 3.28 -12.40 -13.49
N SER A 31 3.58 -12.52 -12.20
CA SER A 31 4.68 -11.82 -11.54
C SER A 31 6.06 -12.34 -11.95
N ILE A 32 6.18 -13.66 -12.15
CA ILE A 32 7.44 -14.31 -12.57
C ILE A 32 7.69 -14.08 -14.07
N GLY A 33 6.63 -14.08 -14.90
CA GLY A 33 6.75 -13.84 -16.35
C GLY A 33 7.21 -12.43 -16.72
N GLY A 34 6.77 -11.41 -15.98
CA GLY A 34 7.19 -10.02 -16.21
C GLY A 34 8.67 -9.77 -15.91
N TYR A 35 9.24 -10.50 -14.94
CA TYR A 35 10.64 -10.34 -14.51
C TYR A 35 11.64 -10.80 -15.61
N PHE A 36 11.28 -11.81 -16.41
CA PHE A 36 12.13 -12.28 -17.51
C PHE A 36 12.12 -11.34 -18.74
N LEU A 37 11.02 -10.62 -18.99
CA LEU A 37 10.93 -9.71 -20.13
C LEU A 37 11.76 -8.42 -19.92
N ILE A 38 11.83 -7.92 -18.68
CA ILE A 38 12.60 -6.71 -18.33
C ILE A 38 14.13 -6.96 -18.39
N GLN A 39 14.59 -8.17 -18.06
CA GLN A 39 16.02 -8.54 -18.16
C GLN A 39 16.52 -8.68 -19.62
N HIS A 40 15.63 -8.92 -20.59
CA HIS A 40 16.02 -8.99 -22.01
C HIS A 40 16.06 -7.62 -22.71
N LEU A 41 15.32 -6.62 -22.22
CA LEU A 41 15.27 -5.28 -22.83
C LEU A 41 16.37 -4.33 -22.34
N THR A 42 17.11 -4.68 -21.29
CA THR A 42 18.16 -3.82 -20.71
C THR A 42 19.59 -4.14 -21.18
N LYS A 43 19.78 -5.20 -21.99
CA LYS A 43 21.06 -5.42 -22.69
C LYS A 43 21.14 -4.54 -23.93
N LYS A 44 21.65 -3.31 -23.78
CA LYS A 44 22.05 -2.48 -24.93
C LYS A 44 23.04 -3.26 -25.80
N PRO A 45 22.89 -3.26 -27.13
CA PRO A 45 23.89 -3.84 -28.02
C PRO A 45 25.18 -3.02 -27.92
N THR A 46 26.26 -3.66 -27.47
CA THR A 46 27.61 -3.12 -27.49
C THR A 46 28.01 -2.91 -28.94
N SER A 47 28.06 -1.66 -29.40
CA SER A 47 28.55 -1.32 -30.73
C SER A 47 30.07 -1.47 -30.77
N THR A 48 30.54 -2.55 -31.38
CA THR A 48 31.95 -2.73 -31.73
C THR A 48 32.32 -1.76 -32.85
N THR A 49 33.14 -0.78 -32.51
CA THR A 49 33.78 0.15 -33.45
C THR A 49 34.89 -0.54 -34.24
N THR A 50 34.85 -0.43 -35.56
CA THR A 50 36.02 -0.65 -36.44
C THR A 50 36.27 0.63 -37.24
N PRO A 51 37.53 1.12 -37.34
CA PRO A 51 37.84 2.41 -37.95
C PRO A 51 38.18 2.25 -39.43
N THR A 52 37.71 3.12 -40.33
CA THR A 52 38.34 3.35 -41.65
C THR A 52 37.93 4.71 -42.27
N THR A 53 38.90 5.62 -42.29
CA THR A 53 39.31 6.52 -43.40
C THR A 53 38.42 7.64 -43.95
N SER A 54 38.71 8.86 -43.45
CA SER A 54 39.09 10.09 -44.16
C SER A 54 38.62 10.33 -45.62
N GLN A 55 37.74 11.32 -45.82
CA GLN A 55 37.80 12.28 -46.94
C GLN A 55 37.37 13.71 -46.50
N LYS A 56 38.08 14.68 -47.09
CA LYS A 56 38.18 16.13 -46.81
C LYS A 56 37.03 16.95 -47.47
N PRO A 57 36.69 18.18 -47.01
CA PRO A 57 35.38 18.80 -47.24
C PRO A 57 35.29 19.69 -48.49
N LYS A 58 34.06 19.92 -48.96
CA LYS A 58 33.70 21.02 -49.89
C LYS A 58 32.57 21.87 -49.29
N THR A 59 32.89 23.13 -49.00
CA THR A 59 31.93 24.25 -48.85
C THR A 59 31.30 24.61 -50.19
N PRO A 60 30.10 25.24 -50.18
CA PRO A 60 30.05 26.64 -50.62
C PRO A 60 29.02 27.56 -49.90
N LYS A 61 29.45 28.83 -49.71
CA LYS A 61 28.77 30.14 -49.89
C LYS A 61 27.29 30.28 -49.45
N THR A 62 27.00 31.02 -48.37
CA THR A 62 26.70 32.48 -48.32
C THR A 62 25.52 32.93 -49.18
N ASN A 63 24.45 33.42 -48.54
CA ASN A 63 23.77 34.68 -48.89
C ASN A 63 22.88 35.21 -47.74
N LYS A 64 23.18 36.45 -47.33
CA LYS A 64 22.36 37.41 -46.57
C LYS A 64 21.60 38.27 -47.61
N PRO A 65 20.43 38.89 -47.30
CA PRO A 65 20.39 40.31 -46.85
C PRO A 65 19.39 40.51 -45.66
N GLN A 66 19.72 41.31 -44.62
CA GLN A 66 19.46 42.76 -44.44
C GLN A 66 17.96 43.10 -44.31
N THR A 67 17.47 43.35 -43.09
CA THR A 67 17.31 44.63 -42.34
C THR A 67 16.05 45.41 -42.70
N THR A 68 15.19 45.66 -41.69
CA THR A 68 14.73 47.01 -41.38
C THR A 68 14.50 47.14 -39.87
N GLU A 69 15.06 48.22 -39.33
CA GLU A 69 14.84 48.79 -38.00
C GLU A 69 13.42 49.36 -37.88
N GLU A 70 12.86 49.42 -36.67
CA GLU A 70 12.25 50.65 -36.18
C GLU A 70 12.15 50.64 -34.65
N ASP A 71 12.51 51.79 -34.11
CA ASP A 71 12.78 52.18 -32.73
C ASP A 71 11.51 52.53 -31.93
N ALA A 72 11.77 52.87 -30.65
CA ALA A 72 11.01 53.79 -29.79
C ALA A 72 9.94 53.11 -28.90
N SER A 73 10.27 52.83 -27.63
CA SER A 73 10.26 53.74 -26.46
C SER A 73 8.86 53.89 -25.86
N ASP A 74 8.67 53.47 -24.60
CA ASP A 74 8.04 54.36 -23.61
C ASP A 74 8.29 53.90 -22.17
N GLU A 75 8.36 54.90 -21.30
CA GLU A 75 8.59 54.94 -19.86
C GLU A 75 7.40 54.28 -19.09
N GLY A 76 7.57 53.69 -17.90
CA GLY A 76 7.71 54.40 -16.62
C GLY A 76 6.45 54.19 -15.74
N ASN A 77 6.63 53.57 -14.56
CA ASN A 77 5.86 53.63 -13.29
C ASN A 77 6.03 52.28 -12.59
N ASP A 78 6.80 52.13 -11.51
CA ASP A 78 6.79 52.79 -10.20
C ASP A 78 5.60 52.44 -9.29
N THR A 79 5.97 52.15 -8.05
CA THR A 79 5.23 52.11 -6.77
C THR A 79 4.56 50.83 -6.23
N GLN A 80 5.03 50.51 -5.00
CA GLN A 80 4.37 49.96 -3.80
C GLN A 80 4.02 48.47 -3.75
N ASP A 81 4.64 47.64 -2.91
CA ASP A 81 4.80 47.69 -1.44
C ASP A 81 3.47 47.60 -0.70
N GLU A 82 3.12 46.38 -0.27
CA GLU A 82 2.36 46.13 0.95
C GLU A 82 2.68 44.71 1.44
N THR A 83 3.36 44.68 2.59
CA THR A 83 3.68 43.50 3.39
C THR A 83 2.64 43.43 4.50
N ASP A 84 1.74 42.45 4.45
CA ASP A 84 0.84 42.15 5.56
C ASP A 84 1.37 40.97 6.37
N GLU A 85 1.94 41.31 7.54
CA GLU A 85 2.14 40.43 8.68
C GLU A 85 0.78 40.05 9.29
N GLU A 86 0.34 38.81 9.12
CA GLU A 86 -0.75 38.26 9.94
C GLU A 86 -0.16 37.45 11.10
N LYS A 87 -0.35 37.98 12.31
CA LYS A 87 0.11 37.45 13.59
C LYS A 87 -0.62 36.16 13.98
N GLU A 88 0.17 35.23 14.50
CA GLU A 88 -0.27 34.08 15.29
C GLU A 88 -1.12 34.51 16.51
N GLU A 89 -2.32 33.96 16.65
CA GLU A 89 -3.01 33.83 17.94
C GLU A 89 -3.03 32.37 18.39
N GLN A 90 -2.23 32.06 19.41
CA GLN A 90 -2.31 30.82 20.18
C GLN A 90 -3.57 30.80 21.06
N PRO A 91 -4.36 29.71 21.09
CA PRO A 91 -5.39 29.55 22.10
C PRO A 91 -4.78 29.08 23.44
N THR A 92 -5.00 29.88 24.47
CA THR A 92 -4.69 29.59 25.88
C THR A 92 -5.46 28.36 26.42
N PRO A 93 -4.88 27.55 27.32
CA PRO A 93 -5.57 26.42 27.94
C PRO A 93 -6.60 26.86 29.00
N PRO A 94 -7.76 26.21 29.10
CA PRO A 94 -8.75 26.55 30.13
C PRO A 94 -8.28 26.16 31.54
N LYS A 95 -8.48 27.12 32.45
CA LYS A 95 -8.25 27.06 33.89
C LYS A 95 -9.03 25.92 34.56
N ASN A 96 -8.31 25.15 35.36
CA ASN A 96 -8.82 24.15 36.28
C ASN A 96 -9.43 24.85 37.52
N THR A 97 -10.75 24.87 37.63
CA THR A 97 -11.45 25.33 38.84
C THR A 97 -11.75 24.15 39.75
N GLY A 98 -11.01 24.08 40.86
CA GLY A 98 -11.27 23.14 41.93
C GLY A 98 -12.58 23.45 42.66
N THR A 99 -13.40 22.42 42.86
CA THR A 99 -14.51 22.42 43.82
C THR A 99 -14.21 21.45 44.95
N LYS A 100 -14.24 22.01 46.16
CA LYS A 100 -14.16 21.32 47.44
C LYS A 100 -15.39 20.42 47.66
N GLY A 101 -15.11 19.19 48.09
CA GLY A 101 -15.70 18.56 49.28
C GLY A 101 -17.21 18.33 49.32
N LYS A 102 -17.62 17.10 49.01
CA LYS A 102 -18.67 16.37 49.75
C LYS A 102 -18.27 14.90 49.87
N ASN A 103 -18.25 14.39 51.09
CA ASN A 103 -17.98 12.99 51.42
C ASN A 103 -18.96 12.05 50.71
N PRO A 104 -18.51 11.00 50.02
CA PRO A 104 -19.39 9.92 49.60
C PRO A 104 -19.77 9.03 50.81
N PRO A 105 -20.97 8.43 50.81
CA PRO A 105 -21.46 7.61 51.90
C PRO A 105 -20.65 6.31 52.03
N LYS A 106 -20.57 5.79 53.26
CA LYS A 106 -19.96 4.51 53.61
C LYS A 106 -20.36 3.41 52.61
N THR A 107 -19.36 2.90 51.91
CA THR A 107 -19.46 1.69 51.08
C THR A 107 -19.87 0.51 51.98
N PRO A 108 -20.87 -0.31 51.59
CA PRO A 108 -21.10 -1.59 52.23
C PRO A 108 -19.85 -2.45 52.09
N GLN A 109 -19.43 -3.04 53.19
CA GLN A 109 -18.35 -4.03 53.22
C GLN A 109 -18.72 -5.18 52.28
N PRO A 110 -17.88 -5.55 51.30
CA PRO A 110 -18.20 -6.65 50.39
C PRO A 110 -18.32 -7.95 51.19
N ALA A 111 -19.38 -8.70 50.90
CA ALA A 111 -19.53 -10.07 51.36
C ALA A 111 -18.29 -10.90 50.96
N PRO A 112 -17.92 -11.94 51.73
CA PRO A 112 -16.78 -12.79 51.40
C PRO A 112 -16.96 -13.33 49.98
N VAL A 113 -16.01 -13.00 49.12
CA VAL A 113 -15.99 -13.42 47.72
C VAL A 113 -15.71 -14.92 47.74
N ASP A 114 -16.74 -15.70 47.38
CA ASP A 114 -16.62 -17.15 47.19
C ASP A 114 -15.55 -17.46 46.14
N ALA A 115 -14.82 -18.56 46.35
CA ALA A 115 -13.66 -19.05 45.60
C ALA A 115 -13.91 -19.44 44.12
N LYS A 116 -14.62 -18.61 43.35
CA LYS A 116 -14.87 -18.77 41.91
C LYS A 116 -13.98 -17.89 41.03
N ASP A 117 -13.19 -16.99 41.62
CA ASP A 117 -12.32 -16.08 40.87
C ASP A 117 -11.13 -16.81 40.23
N ASP A 118 -10.61 -17.87 40.87
CA ASP A 118 -9.50 -18.67 40.32
C ASP A 118 -9.87 -19.39 39.01
N GLU A 119 -11.15 -19.71 38.80
CA GLU A 119 -11.62 -20.38 37.58
C GLU A 119 -11.80 -19.38 36.43
N MET A 120 -12.21 -18.14 36.75
CA MET A 120 -12.33 -17.05 35.78
C MET A 120 -10.94 -16.54 35.36
N ASP A 121 -10.00 -16.43 36.29
CA ASP A 121 -8.61 -16.05 35.98
C ASP A 121 -7.90 -17.14 35.18
N ASN A 122 -8.15 -18.43 35.45
CA ASN A 122 -7.63 -19.50 34.60
C ASN A 122 -8.28 -19.50 33.21
N PHE A 123 -9.59 -19.21 33.10
CA PHE A 123 -10.25 -19.10 31.81
C PHE A 123 -9.70 -17.93 30.99
N LEU A 124 -9.56 -16.76 31.63
CA LEU A 124 -9.02 -15.54 31.04
C LEU A 124 -7.55 -15.73 30.67
N ASN A 125 -6.70 -16.28 31.53
CA ASN A 125 -5.28 -16.49 31.21
C ASN A 125 -5.04 -17.59 30.17
N LYS A 126 -5.96 -18.57 30.06
CA LYS A 126 -5.95 -19.60 29.01
C LYS A 126 -6.39 -19.07 27.64
N HIS A 127 -7.28 -18.08 27.59
CA HIS A 127 -7.81 -17.52 26.34
C HIS A 127 -7.18 -16.17 25.96
N PHE A 128 -6.55 -15.49 26.91
CA PHE A 128 -5.90 -14.18 26.78
C PHE A 128 -4.61 -14.14 27.62
N PRO A 129 -3.56 -14.89 27.21
CA PRO A 129 -2.29 -14.87 27.93
C PRO A 129 -1.73 -13.44 27.97
N SER A 130 -1.34 -12.99 29.17
CA SER A 130 -0.79 -11.66 29.42
C SER A 130 0.59 -11.42 28.78
N LYS A 131 1.24 -12.48 28.28
CA LYS A 131 2.53 -12.42 27.58
C LYS A 131 2.38 -13.07 26.19
N PRO A 132 2.90 -12.45 25.12
CA PRO A 132 2.81 -13.02 23.77
C PRO A 132 3.49 -14.39 23.71
N GLU A 133 2.72 -15.42 23.35
CA GLU A 133 3.25 -16.77 23.11
C GLU A 133 3.95 -16.80 21.76
N GLN A 134 5.15 -17.38 21.70
CA GLN A 134 5.93 -17.55 20.48
C GLN A 134 6.16 -19.03 20.19
N LYS A 135 5.85 -19.45 18.96
CA LYS A 135 6.17 -20.79 18.45
C LYS A 135 7.11 -20.65 17.28
N THR A 136 8.14 -21.50 17.24
CA THR A 136 9.14 -21.52 16.17
C THR A 136 9.14 -22.90 15.55
N ASP A 137 9.05 -22.96 14.22
CA ASP A 137 9.12 -24.17 13.42
C ASP A 137 10.00 -23.94 12.18
N VAL A 138 10.32 -25.00 11.46
CA VAL A 138 11.05 -24.97 10.20
C VAL A 138 10.10 -25.34 9.06
N ASP A 139 10.19 -24.65 7.92
CA ASP A 139 9.37 -25.01 6.76
C ASP A 139 9.78 -26.41 6.25
N PRO A 140 8.86 -27.41 6.22
CA PRO A 140 9.21 -28.79 5.88
C PRO A 140 9.69 -28.93 4.43
N GLU A 141 9.30 -28.01 3.54
CA GLU A 141 9.71 -28.03 2.13
C GLU A 141 11.03 -27.29 1.90
N ASN A 142 11.39 -26.37 2.80
CA ASN A 142 12.64 -25.61 2.70
C ASN A 142 13.25 -25.40 4.10
N PRO A 143 14.21 -26.24 4.51
CA PRO A 143 14.78 -26.16 5.85
C PRO A 143 15.58 -24.87 6.11
N ASN A 144 15.85 -24.05 5.09
CA ASN A 144 16.46 -22.73 5.27
C ASN A 144 15.46 -21.64 5.68
N ILE A 145 14.16 -21.95 5.68
CA ILE A 145 13.11 -21.04 6.12
C ILE A 145 12.70 -21.37 7.56
N GLU A 146 12.83 -20.39 8.44
CA GLU A 146 12.31 -20.44 9.82
C GLU A 146 10.94 -19.75 9.86
N ILE A 147 9.97 -20.39 10.51
CA ILE A 147 8.62 -19.86 10.69
C ILE A 147 8.44 -19.48 12.16
N LYS A 148 8.11 -18.21 12.41
CA LYS A 148 7.80 -17.70 13.75
C LYS A 148 6.34 -17.30 13.82
N GLU A 149 5.62 -17.89 14.76
CA GLU A 149 4.27 -17.50 15.10
C GLU A 149 4.29 -16.70 16.41
N THR A 150 3.54 -15.60 16.46
CA THR A 150 3.41 -14.77 17.67
C THR A 150 1.96 -14.40 17.87
N TYR A 151 1.46 -14.56 19.09
CA TYR A 151 0.12 -14.19 19.50
C TYR A 151 0.16 -12.92 20.33
N ASN A 152 -0.66 -11.94 19.97
CA ASN A 152 -0.79 -10.69 20.70
C ASN A 152 -1.87 -10.81 21.78
N SER A 153 -1.83 -9.94 22.78
CA SER A 153 -2.78 -9.93 23.90
C SER A 153 -4.23 -9.66 23.48
N ASP A 154 -4.43 -9.03 22.31
CA ASP A 154 -5.76 -8.82 21.72
C ASP A 154 -6.30 -10.05 20.97
N GLY A 155 -5.54 -11.15 20.93
CA GLY A 155 -5.87 -12.39 20.21
C GLY A 155 -5.44 -12.40 18.74
N SER A 156 -4.88 -11.29 18.22
CA SER A 156 -4.33 -11.27 16.87
C SER A 156 -3.06 -12.12 16.76
N LYS A 157 -2.76 -12.61 15.55
CA LYS A 157 -1.63 -13.52 15.30
C LYS A 157 -0.76 -12.99 14.18
N ASN A 158 0.56 -13.10 14.33
CA ASN A 158 1.53 -12.87 13.27
C ASN A 158 2.25 -14.17 12.93
N ILE A 159 2.42 -14.44 11.64
CA ILE A 159 3.26 -15.51 11.11
C ILE A 159 4.33 -14.87 10.24
N ILE A 160 5.60 -15.10 10.56
CA ILE A 160 6.74 -14.54 9.84
C ILE A 160 7.61 -15.68 9.33
N LYS A 161 7.91 -15.67 8.02
CA LYS A 161 8.92 -16.54 7.42
C LYS A 161 10.24 -15.79 7.28
N TRP A 162 11.29 -16.36 7.84
CA TRP A 162 12.65 -15.85 7.83
C TRP A 162 13.53 -16.74 6.96
N ASP A 163 14.27 -16.15 6.04
CA ASP A 163 15.40 -16.80 5.40
C ASP A 163 16.58 -16.82 6.39
N LYS A 164 16.95 -18.00 6.88
CA LYS A 164 18.03 -18.18 7.86
C LYS A 164 19.40 -17.84 7.28
N GLN A 165 19.61 -18.07 5.99
CA GLN A 165 20.90 -17.83 5.35
C GLN A 165 21.13 -16.33 5.18
N ASN A 166 20.13 -15.62 4.69
CA ASN A 166 20.20 -14.18 4.48
C ASN A 166 19.86 -13.36 5.73
N LYS A 167 19.36 -14.02 6.79
CA LYS A 167 18.90 -13.42 8.06
C LYS A 167 17.86 -12.31 7.83
N LYS A 168 16.96 -12.52 6.86
CA LYS A 168 15.95 -11.54 6.45
C LYS A 168 14.56 -12.16 6.46
N ILE A 169 13.57 -11.33 6.76
CA ILE A 169 12.17 -11.69 6.55
C ILE A 169 11.92 -11.76 5.05
N ILE A 170 11.19 -12.78 4.62
CA ILE A 170 10.76 -12.96 3.22
C ILE A 170 9.24 -12.89 3.08
N HIS A 171 8.51 -13.19 4.16
CA HIS A 171 7.06 -13.21 4.16
C HIS A 171 6.51 -12.93 5.56
N GLN A 172 5.41 -12.17 5.64
CA GLN A 172 4.68 -11.94 6.88
C GLN A 172 3.17 -11.96 6.61
N THR A 173 2.43 -12.72 7.42
CA THR A 173 0.97 -12.69 7.46
C THR A 173 0.51 -12.25 8.85
N THR A 174 -0.40 -11.28 8.90
CA THR A 174 -1.06 -10.85 10.13
C THR A 174 -2.54 -11.24 10.08
N TYR A 175 -3.02 -11.84 11.16
CA TYR A 175 -4.38 -12.28 11.36
C TYR A 175 -5.03 -11.44 12.45
N ARG A 176 -6.31 -11.13 12.28
CA ARG A 176 -7.16 -10.49 13.28
C ARG A 176 -7.51 -11.49 14.40
N PRO A 177 -8.05 -11.01 15.55
CA PRO A 177 -8.45 -11.89 16.65
C PRO A 177 -9.47 -12.97 16.26
N ASN A 178 -10.33 -12.70 15.27
CA ASN A 178 -11.29 -13.67 14.75
C ASN A 178 -10.67 -14.69 13.76
N GLY A 179 -9.36 -14.67 13.59
CA GLY A 179 -8.61 -15.58 12.71
C GLY A 179 -8.62 -15.20 11.22
N SER A 180 -9.32 -14.14 10.80
CA SER A 180 -9.26 -13.69 9.41
C SER A 180 -7.95 -12.97 9.11
N ILE A 181 -7.48 -13.02 7.87
CA ILE A 181 -6.25 -12.32 7.46
C ILE A 181 -6.53 -10.82 7.46
N SER A 182 -5.63 -10.05 8.07
CA SER A 182 -5.61 -8.59 7.97
C SER A 182 -4.69 -8.13 6.86
N THR A 183 -3.46 -8.65 6.83
CA THR A 183 -2.44 -8.23 5.87
C THR A 183 -1.47 -9.34 5.50
N ILE A 184 -0.92 -9.26 4.30
CA ILE A 184 0.21 -10.06 3.82
C ILE A 184 1.29 -9.10 3.32
N ARG A 185 2.54 -9.37 3.66
CA ARG A 185 3.72 -8.64 3.19
C ARG A 185 4.74 -9.63 2.64
N GLU A 186 5.21 -9.37 1.43
CA GLU A 186 6.27 -10.11 0.77
C GLU A 186 7.49 -9.21 0.66
N TYR A 187 8.69 -9.78 0.83
CA TYR A 187 9.94 -9.04 0.90
C TYR A 187 10.95 -9.58 -0.10
N HIS A 188 11.73 -8.69 -0.68
CA HIS A 188 12.82 -9.05 -1.57
C HIS A 188 13.98 -9.63 -0.75
N PRO A 189 14.47 -10.84 -1.04
CA PRO A 189 15.42 -11.56 -0.18
C PRO A 189 16.78 -10.85 -0.05
N GLN A 190 17.19 -10.08 -1.05
CA GLN A 190 18.50 -9.41 -1.05
C GLN A 190 18.46 -8.03 -0.39
N SER A 191 17.48 -7.19 -0.72
CA SER A 191 17.38 -5.84 -0.15
C SER A 191 16.66 -5.85 1.19
N GLY A 192 15.66 -6.71 1.38
CA GLY A 192 14.75 -6.70 2.53
C GLY A 192 13.60 -5.70 2.38
N ASN A 193 13.50 -5.02 1.23
CA ASN A 193 12.38 -4.13 0.93
C ASN A 193 11.11 -4.93 0.64
N HIS A 194 9.94 -4.33 0.83
CA HIS A 194 8.70 -4.91 0.33
C HIS A 194 8.77 -5.12 -1.18
N THR A 195 8.18 -6.21 -1.65
CA THR A 195 7.85 -6.42 -3.06
C THR A 195 6.35 -6.31 -3.27
N LYS A 196 5.58 -6.72 -2.25
CA LYS A 196 4.13 -6.69 -2.29
C LYS A 196 3.54 -6.52 -0.89
N TYR A 197 2.48 -5.75 -0.82
CA TYR A 197 1.59 -5.62 0.31
C TYR A 197 0.18 -5.95 -0.14
N THR A 198 -0.56 -6.67 0.70
CA THR A 198 -1.97 -6.95 0.49
C THR A 198 -2.71 -6.76 1.80
N SER A 199 -3.80 -6.01 1.79
CA SER A 199 -4.65 -5.78 2.96
C SER A 199 -6.08 -6.21 2.67
N TYR A 200 -6.79 -6.58 3.74
CA TYR A 200 -8.15 -7.08 3.67
C TYR A 200 -9.06 -6.30 4.60
N HIS A 201 -10.27 -6.04 4.13
CA HIS A 201 -11.38 -5.56 4.95
C HIS A 201 -11.69 -6.57 6.06
N PRO A 202 -12.36 -6.16 7.16
CA PRO A 202 -12.78 -7.09 8.21
C PRO A 202 -13.68 -8.24 7.70
N SER A 203 -14.41 -8.01 6.61
CA SER A 203 -15.21 -9.01 5.89
C SER A 203 -14.38 -10.09 5.19
N GLY A 204 -13.07 -9.89 5.04
CA GLY A 204 -12.16 -10.75 4.30
C GLY A 204 -12.06 -10.42 2.80
N THR A 205 -12.77 -9.41 2.30
CA THR A 205 -12.58 -8.91 0.93
C THR A 205 -11.28 -8.11 0.82
N LEU A 206 -10.68 -8.09 -0.37
CA LEU A 206 -9.48 -7.27 -0.62
C LEU A 206 -9.80 -5.80 -0.35
N SER A 207 -8.85 -5.10 0.28
CA SER A 207 -8.91 -3.65 0.49
C SER A 207 -7.86 -2.95 -0.35
N GLU A 208 -6.65 -3.49 -0.39
CA GLU A 208 -5.53 -2.89 -1.13
C GLU A 208 -4.53 -3.96 -1.57
N ILE A 209 -3.95 -3.76 -2.75
CA ILE A 209 -2.72 -4.42 -3.17
C ILE A 209 -1.74 -3.34 -3.61
N THR A 210 -0.55 -3.35 -3.03
CA THR A 210 0.54 -2.43 -3.43
C THR A 210 1.76 -3.24 -3.82
N THR A 211 2.32 -2.97 -5.00
CA THR A 211 3.59 -3.54 -5.45
C THR A 211 4.70 -2.51 -5.34
N TYR A 212 5.91 -2.98 -5.07
CA TYR A 212 7.06 -2.11 -4.77
C TYR A 212 8.25 -2.47 -5.65
N ASN A 213 9.08 -1.49 -5.94
CA ASN A 213 10.38 -1.70 -6.53
C ASN A 213 11.30 -2.36 -5.49
N PRO A 214 11.86 -3.55 -5.75
CA PRO A 214 12.66 -4.27 -4.75
C PRO A 214 13.95 -3.55 -4.37
N GLN A 215 14.50 -2.70 -5.23
CA GLN A 215 15.75 -1.99 -4.98
C GLN A 215 15.54 -0.71 -4.16
N SER A 216 14.57 0.12 -4.56
CA SER A 216 14.31 1.39 -3.88
C SER A 216 13.31 1.29 -2.73
N GLY A 217 12.48 0.24 -2.68
CA GLY A 217 11.40 0.08 -1.70
C GLY A 217 10.21 1.02 -1.93
N LYS A 218 10.20 1.75 -3.04
CA LYS A 218 9.14 2.68 -3.43
C LYS A 218 7.98 1.93 -4.11
N PRO A 219 6.71 2.35 -3.91
CA PRO A 219 5.58 1.77 -4.63
C PRO A 219 5.74 1.97 -6.14
N THR A 220 5.29 0.98 -6.91
CA THR A 220 5.18 1.04 -8.38
C THR A 220 3.74 1.03 -8.84
N LYS A 221 2.85 0.44 -8.04
CA LYS A 221 1.42 0.34 -8.31
C LYS A 221 0.66 0.16 -7.01
N VAL A 222 -0.47 0.84 -6.89
CA VAL A 222 -1.46 0.66 -5.82
C VAL A 222 -2.79 0.34 -6.49
N THR A 223 -3.51 -0.65 -5.98
CA THR A 223 -4.88 -0.94 -6.37
C THR A 223 -5.73 -1.04 -5.12
N THR A 224 -6.75 -0.18 -5.02
CA THR A 224 -7.68 -0.16 -3.90
C THR A 224 -9.02 -0.75 -4.31
N TYR A 225 -9.70 -1.35 -3.33
CA TYR A 225 -10.94 -2.07 -3.53
C TYR A 225 -12.01 -1.58 -2.56
N ASN A 226 -13.22 -1.42 -3.07
CA ASN A 226 -14.41 -1.20 -2.27
C ASN A 226 -14.70 -2.44 -1.41
N SER A 227 -15.50 -2.27 -0.35
CA SER A 227 -15.84 -3.37 0.56
C SER A 227 -16.57 -4.54 -0.12
N ASN A 228 -17.27 -4.29 -1.24
CA ASN A 228 -17.93 -5.29 -2.08
C ASN A 228 -16.95 -6.04 -3.03
N GLY A 229 -15.66 -5.69 -3.02
CA GLY A 229 -14.61 -6.31 -3.82
C GLY A 229 -14.41 -5.71 -5.22
N THR A 230 -15.16 -4.68 -5.63
CA THR A 230 -14.91 -3.98 -6.89
C THR A 230 -13.71 -3.04 -6.74
N ILE A 231 -12.97 -2.84 -7.83
CA ILE A 231 -11.84 -1.90 -7.85
C ILE A 231 -12.40 -0.48 -7.68
N SER A 232 -11.75 0.31 -6.82
CA SER A 232 -12.07 1.72 -6.63
C SER A 232 -11.07 2.59 -7.37
N THR A 233 -9.76 2.36 -7.15
CA THR A 233 -8.68 3.08 -7.82
C THR A 233 -7.54 2.16 -8.22
N ILE A 234 -6.84 2.55 -9.30
CA ILE A 234 -5.51 2.04 -9.65
C ILE A 234 -4.60 3.24 -9.84
N GLU A 235 -3.47 3.25 -9.14
CA GLU A 235 -2.44 4.29 -9.23
C GLU A 235 -1.13 3.64 -9.67
N ASP A 236 -0.49 4.22 -10.68
CA ASP A 236 0.83 3.84 -11.17
C ASP A 236 1.84 4.93 -10.81
N TYR A 237 3.03 4.53 -10.39
CA TYR A 237 4.07 5.42 -9.89
C TYR A 237 5.35 5.30 -10.72
N ASP A 238 6.01 6.43 -10.96
CA ASP A 238 7.33 6.47 -11.58
C ASP A 238 8.38 5.87 -10.64
N PRO A 239 9.17 4.87 -11.09
CA PRO A 239 10.07 4.13 -10.20
C PRO A 239 11.27 4.96 -9.69
N GLU A 240 11.64 6.04 -10.38
CA GLU A 240 12.79 6.87 -10.03
C GLU A 240 12.37 7.98 -9.05
N THR A 241 11.36 8.75 -9.43
CA THR A 241 10.89 9.93 -8.68
C THR A 241 9.89 9.58 -7.59
N ASN A 242 9.17 8.47 -7.71
CA ASN A 242 8.00 8.11 -6.90
C ASN A 242 6.77 9.02 -7.11
N ASN A 243 6.74 9.79 -8.19
CA ASN A 243 5.55 10.57 -8.52
C ASN A 243 4.46 9.65 -9.09
N GLU A 244 3.20 9.90 -8.74
CA GLU A 244 2.07 9.28 -9.43
C GLU A 244 2.08 9.74 -10.88
N ILE A 245 2.09 8.79 -11.82
CA ILE A 245 2.08 9.08 -13.27
C ILE A 245 0.71 8.85 -13.89
N LYS A 246 -0.10 8.00 -13.24
CA LYS A 246 -1.45 7.70 -13.69
C LYS A 246 -2.32 7.28 -12.53
N LYS A 247 -3.54 7.79 -12.50
CA LYS A 247 -4.61 7.31 -11.62
C LYS A 247 -5.85 7.01 -12.43
N THR A 248 -6.41 5.82 -12.25
CA THR A 248 -7.69 5.43 -12.84
C THR A 248 -8.69 5.23 -11.70
N GLU A 249 -9.80 5.95 -11.76
CA GLU A 249 -10.91 5.84 -10.82
C GLU A 249 -12.08 5.12 -11.47
N TYR A 250 -12.74 4.25 -10.73
CA TYR A 250 -13.82 3.41 -11.22
C TYR A 250 -15.15 3.72 -10.53
N HIS A 251 -16.24 3.57 -11.28
CA HIS A 251 -17.57 3.52 -10.72
C HIS A 251 -17.82 2.17 -10.00
N PRO A 252 -18.84 2.10 -9.11
CA PRO A 252 -19.19 0.85 -8.43
C PRO A 252 -19.53 -0.32 -9.36
N ASP A 253 -19.97 -0.05 -10.59
CA ASP A 253 -20.27 -1.05 -11.63
C ASP A 253 -19.02 -1.56 -12.38
N GLY A 254 -17.84 -1.01 -12.06
CA GLY A 254 -16.56 -1.35 -12.68
C GLY A 254 -16.23 -0.58 -13.95
N SER A 255 -17.12 0.31 -14.42
CA SER A 255 -16.80 1.24 -15.52
C SER A 255 -15.80 2.30 -15.06
N ILE A 256 -15.00 2.83 -15.98
CA ILE A 256 -14.04 3.89 -15.67
C ILE A 256 -14.81 5.21 -15.45
N ASN A 257 -14.56 5.88 -14.33
CA ASN A 257 -15.06 7.21 -14.04
C ASN A 257 -14.11 8.29 -14.59
N SER A 258 -12.82 8.18 -14.26
CA SER A 258 -11.80 9.11 -14.75
C SER A 258 -10.41 8.51 -14.83
N ILE A 259 -9.57 9.11 -15.68
CA ILE A 259 -8.14 8.85 -15.76
C ILE A 259 -7.39 10.18 -15.64
N ASP A 260 -6.51 10.26 -14.65
CA ASP A 260 -5.56 11.35 -14.46
C ASP A 260 -4.19 10.88 -14.93
N GLU A 261 -3.51 11.71 -15.71
CA GLU A 261 -2.14 11.49 -16.19
C GLU A 261 -1.28 12.66 -15.72
N SER A 262 -0.12 12.34 -15.15
CA SER A 262 0.77 13.30 -14.49
C SER A 262 2.20 13.16 -15.00
N ASP A 263 2.92 14.27 -14.98
CA ASP A 263 4.31 14.31 -15.38
C ASP A 263 5.19 13.54 -14.40
N PRO A 264 6.01 12.57 -14.86
CA PRO A 264 6.80 11.74 -13.98
C PRO A 264 7.87 12.51 -13.21
N GLN A 265 8.34 13.66 -13.70
CA GLN A 265 9.40 14.40 -13.03
C GLN A 265 8.87 15.36 -11.96
N THR A 266 7.73 16.00 -12.24
CA THR A 266 7.17 17.04 -11.38
C THR A 266 5.97 16.59 -10.56
N GLY A 267 5.31 15.48 -10.94
CA GLY A 267 4.04 15.02 -10.37
C GLY A 267 2.84 15.89 -10.76
N ASN A 268 3.05 16.91 -11.60
CA ASN A 268 1.98 17.80 -12.02
C ASN A 268 1.06 17.11 -13.03
N ARG A 269 -0.25 17.22 -12.83
CA ARG A 269 -1.24 16.66 -13.76
C ARG A 269 -1.12 17.33 -15.13
N ILE A 270 -0.88 16.53 -16.17
CA ILE A 270 -0.88 17.00 -17.57
C ILE A 270 -2.24 16.83 -18.21
N LYS A 271 -3.02 15.83 -17.78
CA LYS A 271 -4.32 15.52 -18.39
C LYS A 271 -5.27 14.85 -17.41
N LYS A 272 -6.55 15.15 -17.53
CA LYS A 272 -7.64 14.41 -16.88
C LYS A 272 -8.76 14.13 -17.88
N THR A 273 -9.11 12.85 -18.04
CA THR A 273 -10.22 12.43 -18.90
C THR A 273 -11.34 11.85 -18.04
N TYR A 274 -12.55 12.37 -18.20
CA TYR A 274 -13.75 11.83 -17.57
C TYR A 274 -14.54 11.00 -18.58
N TYR A 275 -15.12 9.91 -18.12
CA TYR A 275 -15.87 8.98 -18.96
C TYR A 275 -17.33 8.91 -18.50
N ASN A 276 -18.21 8.57 -19.43
CA ASN A 276 -19.56 8.11 -19.12
C ASN A 276 -19.52 6.61 -18.79
N PRO A 277 -20.56 6.05 -18.15
CA PRO A 277 -20.62 4.61 -17.85
C PRO A 277 -20.54 3.68 -19.07
N ASP A 278 -20.91 4.16 -20.26
CA ASP A 278 -20.77 3.42 -21.53
C ASP A 278 -19.33 3.42 -22.09
N GLY A 279 -18.38 4.07 -21.40
CA GLY A 279 -16.98 4.20 -21.79
C GLY A 279 -16.69 5.34 -22.76
N SER A 280 -17.70 6.11 -23.21
CA SER A 280 -17.48 7.30 -24.03
C SER A 280 -16.84 8.42 -23.21
N ILE A 281 -16.02 9.26 -23.87
CA ILE A 281 -15.40 10.42 -23.21
C ILE A 281 -16.48 11.46 -22.93
N LYS A 282 -16.65 11.80 -21.65
CA LYS A 282 -17.53 12.88 -21.18
C LYS A 282 -16.87 14.25 -21.32
N SER A 283 -15.60 14.37 -20.89
CA SER A 283 -14.81 15.60 -21.02
C SER A 283 -13.32 15.32 -20.81
N GLN A 284 -12.47 16.25 -21.25
CA GLN A 284 -11.03 16.21 -21.01
C GLN A 284 -10.56 17.60 -20.56
N ARG A 285 -9.64 17.63 -19.60
CA ARG A 285 -8.96 18.84 -19.10
C ARG A 285 -7.45 18.63 -19.08
#